data_AF-A0A915LYJ9-F1
#
_entry.id   AF-A0A915LYJ9-F1
#
_cell.length_a   1.000
_cell.length_b   1.000
_cell.length_c   1.000
_cell.angle_alpha   90.00
_cell.angle_beta   90.00
_cell.angle_gamma   90.00
#
_symmetry.space_group_name_H-M   'P 1'
#
loop_
_entity.id
_entity.type
_entity.pdbx_description
1 polymer ?
#
loop_
_entity_poly.entity_id
_entity_poly.type
_entity_poly.pdbx_seq_one_letter_code
_entity_poly.pdbx_strand_id
1 'polypeptide(L)'
;MTFYNDNEEENELHIAWPNYSPEKQQQSSLLPLVLMINEKLRERLPAWEIISLNSQHFPEFFEKILQMICDENLEVDFVRQEVGKLCSLPILVNLLPSQRNSLFEKNPKLKKYWVKMEQKFQQLPPEEFEKIDFLRRLLWRLLQRLKRTVDFIDDESKDLEIDAVTYCERLLSFLIDLEAQLTTRRFFNSLLHSSHILTHCCLSQFIRSEHGSLFCELFSMLKFYARFEIDELSGQQLLQAEVTKRHYEFVSQLQAAAFKFLNEKLTEFCLLPVGSVDSSKFLREQLGSLRKS
;
A
#
# COMPACT_ATOMS: atom_id res chain seq x y z
N MET A 1 10.43 27.01 26.92
CA MET A 1 9.50 26.00 26.41
C MET A 1 9.53 26.10 24.89
N THR A 2 10.50 25.45 24.30
CA THR A 2 10.75 25.39 22.85
C THR A 2 9.94 24.22 22.31
N PHE A 3 8.86 24.53 21.59
CA PHE A 3 8.15 23.54 20.78
C PHE A 3 9.07 23.11 19.64
N TYR A 4 9.31 21.81 19.55
CA TYR A 4 10.12 21.16 18.52
C TYR A 4 9.45 21.32 17.15
N ASN A 5 10.24 21.80 16.19
CA ASN A 5 10.04 21.68 14.74
C ASN A 5 9.83 20.21 14.34
N ASP A 6 8.82 19.94 13.52
CA ASP A 6 8.75 18.80 12.60
C ASP A 6 7.97 19.26 11.34
N ASN A 7 8.65 20.07 10.51
CA ASN A 7 8.18 20.57 9.20
C ASN A 7 8.99 19.94 8.04
N GLU A 8 9.14 18.62 8.02
CA GLU A 8 9.85 17.95 6.91
C GLU A 8 8.93 17.75 5.68
N GLU A 9 7.67 17.33 5.87
CA GLU A 9 6.68 17.19 4.77
C GLU A 9 6.29 18.55 4.14
N GLU A 10 6.39 19.63 4.92
CA GLU A 10 6.12 20.98 4.41
C GLU A 10 7.13 21.41 3.34
N ASN A 11 8.38 20.91 3.36
CA ASN A 11 9.48 21.42 2.54
C ASN A 11 9.67 20.75 1.18
N GLU A 12 9.09 19.56 0.95
CA GLU A 12 9.41 18.80 -0.26
C GLU A 12 8.98 19.54 -1.55
N LEU A 13 7.79 20.17 -1.58
CA LEU A 13 7.35 20.95 -2.77
C LEU A 13 8.15 22.25 -2.93
N HIS A 14 8.60 22.86 -1.82
CA HIS A 14 9.46 24.05 -1.85
C HIS A 14 10.83 23.75 -2.45
N ILE A 15 11.27 22.49 -2.45
CA ILE A 15 12.51 22.05 -3.09
C ILE A 15 12.23 21.54 -4.50
N ALA A 16 11.17 20.76 -4.70
CA ALA A 16 10.90 20.09 -5.97
C ALA A 16 10.46 21.05 -7.08
N TRP A 17 9.58 22.02 -6.79
CA TRP A 17 9.02 22.92 -7.81
C TRP A 17 10.03 23.97 -8.34
N PRO A 18 10.82 24.65 -7.50
CA PRO A 18 11.82 25.60 -7.99
C PRO A 18 12.92 24.95 -8.84
N ASN A 19 13.16 23.65 -8.64
CA ASN A 19 14.12 22.86 -9.40
C ASN A 19 13.50 22.12 -10.60
N TYR A 20 12.19 22.27 -10.82
CA TYR A 20 11.51 21.68 -11.97
C TYR A 20 11.98 22.32 -13.27
N SER A 21 12.37 21.49 -14.23
CA SER A 21 12.72 21.90 -15.58
C SER A 21 12.14 20.91 -16.59
N PRO A 22 11.34 21.39 -17.55
CA PRO A 22 10.66 20.52 -18.53
C PRO A 22 11.61 19.78 -19.47
N GLU A 23 12.81 20.30 -19.71
CA GLU A 23 13.83 19.72 -20.61
C GLU A 23 14.63 18.59 -19.95
N LYS A 24 14.70 18.60 -18.61
CA LYS A 24 15.53 17.66 -17.83
C LYS A 24 14.72 16.53 -17.19
N GLN A 25 13.39 16.66 -17.15
CA GLN A 25 12.53 15.71 -16.45
C GLN A 25 11.76 14.81 -17.41
N GLN A 26 11.83 13.51 -17.14
CA GLN A 26 10.99 12.51 -17.78
C GLN A 26 9.55 12.68 -17.29
N GLN A 27 8.56 12.29 -18.10
CA GLN A 27 7.13 12.42 -17.76
C GLN A 27 6.76 11.72 -16.43
N SER A 28 7.59 10.79 -15.96
CA SER A 28 7.45 10.05 -14.70
C SER A 28 7.79 10.81 -13.45
N SER A 29 8.64 11.83 -13.57
CA SER A 29 8.96 12.75 -12.48
C SER A 29 7.82 13.73 -12.19
N LEU A 30 6.77 13.75 -13.03
CA LEU A 30 5.62 14.66 -12.89
C LEU A 30 4.58 14.17 -11.87
N LEU A 31 4.38 12.86 -11.75
CA LEU A 31 3.39 12.27 -10.84
C LEU A 31 3.64 12.63 -9.37
N PRO A 32 4.87 12.53 -8.82
CA PRO A 32 5.17 12.99 -7.47
C PRO A 32 4.85 14.48 -7.26
N LEU A 33 5.18 15.34 -8.23
CA LEU A 33 4.86 16.78 -8.18
C LEU A 33 3.35 17.03 -8.15
N VAL A 34 2.57 16.31 -8.97
CA VAL A 34 1.10 16.37 -8.95
C VAL A 34 0.56 15.94 -7.60
N LEU A 35 1.08 14.85 -7.04
CA LEU A 35 0.65 14.34 -5.73
C LEU A 35 0.96 15.35 -4.62
N MET A 36 2.15 15.96 -4.61
CA MET A 36 2.57 16.95 -3.61
C MET A 36 1.79 18.27 -3.72
N ILE A 37 1.49 18.73 -4.93
CA ILE A 37 0.61 19.88 -5.15
C ILE A 37 -0.80 19.58 -4.62
N ASN A 38 -1.35 18.42 -4.97
CA ASN A 38 -2.67 17.99 -4.51
C ASN A 38 -2.72 17.81 -2.99
N GLU A 39 -1.65 17.30 -2.37
CA GLU A 39 -1.54 17.13 -0.93
C GLU A 39 -1.50 18.47 -0.20
N LYS A 40 -0.69 19.44 -0.66
CA LYS A 40 -0.67 20.79 -0.07
C LYS A 40 -2.00 21.54 -0.26
N LEU A 41 -2.63 21.42 -1.43
CA LEU A 41 -3.97 22.00 -1.66
C LEU A 41 -5.01 21.38 -0.72
N ARG A 42 -4.94 20.06 -0.49
CA ARG A 42 -5.82 19.35 0.44
C ARG A 42 -5.62 19.82 1.88
N GLU A 43 -4.39 20.03 2.31
CA GLU A 43 -4.09 20.55 3.67
C GLU A 43 -4.31 22.07 3.79
N ARG A 44 -4.89 22.70 2.75
CA ARG A 44 -5.11 24.16 2.67
C ARG A 44 -3.82 24.98 2.85
N LEU A 45 -2.68 24.36 2.55
CA LEU A 45 -1.37 25.01 2.54
C LEU A 45 -1.19 25.80 1.24
N PRO A 46 -0.36 26.85 1.23
CA PRO A 46 -0.23 27.79 0.11
C PRO A 46 0.56 27.20 -1.06
N ALA A 47 0.05 26.14 -1.70
CA ALA A 47 0.68 25.51 -2.86
C ALA A 47 0.91 26.51 -4.01
N TRP A 48 0.00 27.46 -4.21
CA TRP A 48 0.10 28.48 -5.25
C TRP A 48 1.25 29.47 -5.05
N GLU A 49 1.62 29.78 -3.80
CA GLU A 49 2.79 30.61 -3.51
C GLU A 49 4.07 29.89 -3.93
N ILE A 50 4.14 28.58 -3.73
CA ILE A 50 5.27 27.75 -4.15
C ILE A 50 5.32 27.64 -5.67
N ILE A 51 4.18 27.39 -6.31
CA ILE A 51 4.08 27.30 -7.76
C ILE A 51 4.52 28.62 -8.43
N SER A 52 4.24 29.75 -7.77
CA SER A 52 4.62 31.08 -8.27
C SER A 52 6.14 31.27 -8.36
N LEU A 53 6.95 30.55 -7.58
CA LEU A 53 8.41 30.61 -7.59
C LEU A 53 9.04 30.16 -8.92
N ASN A 54 8.31 29.38 -9.72
CA ASN A 54 8.75 28.88 -11.02
C ASN A 54 7.58 28.81 -12.01
N SER A 55 6.78 29.88 -12.04
CA SER A 55 5.50 29.96 -12.78
C SER A 55 5.65 29.80 -14.31
N GLN A 56 6.81 30.15 -14.86
CA GLN A 56 7.13 30.03 -16.28
C GLN A 56 7.04 28.59 -16.82
N HIS A 57 7.26 27.58 -15.97
CA HIS A 57 7.18 26.18 -16.36
C HIS A 57 5.82 25.55 -16.05
N PHE A 58 4.90 26.27 -15.40
CA PHE A 58 3.57 25.79 -15.08
C PHE A 58 2.71 25.48 -16.33
N PRO A 59 2.68 26.32 -17.38
CA PRO A 59 1.89 26.00 -18.58
C PRO A 59 2.31 24.68 -19.23
N GLU A 60 3.61 24.43 -19.37
CA GLU A 60 4.13 23.20 -19.97
C GLU A 60 3.95 21.98 -19.05
N PHE A 61 4.11 22.17 -17.74
CA PHE A 61 3.77 21.16 -16.73
C PHE A 61 2.29 20.76 -16.81
N PHE A 62 1.40 21.75 -16.89
CA PHE A 62 -0.04 21.55 -16.99
C PHE A 62 -0.42 20.87 -18.31
N GLU A 63 0.18 21.27 -19.43
CA GLU A 63 -0.01 20.63 -20.73
C GLU A 63 0.44 19.17 -20.73
N LYS A 64 1.60 18.86 -20.13
CA LYS A 64 2.10 17.48 -19.98
C LYS A 64 1.17 16.63 -19.10
N ILE A 65 0.60 17.20 -18.05
CA ILE A 65 -0.41 16.52 -17.21
C ILE A 65 -1.70 16.29 -17.99
N LEU A 66 -2.18 17.30 -18.72
CA LEU A 66 -3.38 17.16 -19.55
C LEU A 66 -3.17 16.11 -20.64
N GLN A 67 -2.00 16.04 -21.26
CA GLN A 67 -1.65 14.95 -22.19
C GLN A 67 -1.68 13.59 -21.50
N MET A 68 -1.11 13.47 -20.29
CA MET A 68 -1.16 12.23 -19.50
C MET A 68 -2.60 11.83 -19.08
N ILE A 69 -3.50 12.78 -18.89
CA ILE A 69 -4.89 12.54 -18.49
C ILE A 69 -5.78 12.25 -19.71
N CYS A 70 -5.56 12.97 -20.82
CA CYS A 70 -6.33 12.83 -22.05
C CYS A 70 -5.93 11.61 -22.88
N ASP A 71 -4.71 11.11 -22.70
CA ASP A 71 -4.35 9.78 -23.20
C ASP A 71 -5.05 8.73 -22.31
N GLU A 72 -6.27 8.32 -22.71
CA GLU A 72 -7.09 7.26 -22.09
C GLU A 72 -6.41 5.86 -22.05
N ASN A 73 -5.12 5.79 -22.36
CA ASN A 73 -4.31 4.60 -22.27
C ASN A 73 -3.38 4.71 -21.05
N LEU A 74 -3.76 4.07 -19.95
CA LEU A 74 -2.81 3.49 -18.97
C LEU A 74 -1.78 2.52 -19.62
N GLU A 75 -1.82 2.36 -20.95
CA GLU A 75 -0.87 1.63 -21.79
C GLU A 75 0.30 2.47 -22.34
N VAL A 76 0.50 3.73 -21.91
CA VAL A 76 1.75 4.42 -22.28
C VAL A 76 2.92 3.76 -21.53
N ASP A 77 3.80 3.09 -22.27
CA ASP A 77 4.92 2.31 -21.72
C ASP A 77 5.78 3.08 -20.72
N PHE A 78 5.91 4.41 -20.85
CA PHE A 78 6.64 5.23 -19.88
C PHE A 78 5.93 5.25 -18.51
N VAL A 79 4.61 5.46 -18.44
CA VAL A 79 3.85 5.48 -17.18
C VAL A 79 3.96 4.12 -16.52
N ARG A 80 3.80 3.06 -17.32
CA ARG A 80 3.92 1.67 -16.86
C ARG A 80 5.31 1.36 -16.31
N GLN A 81 6.37 1.84 -16.96
CA GLN A 81 7.74 1.66 -16.46
C GLN A 81 7.92 2.28 -15.07
N GLU A 82 7.23 3.38 -14.80
CA GLU A 82 7.52 4.25 -13.66
C GLU A 82 6.66 3.89 -12.46
N VAL A 83 5.38 3.57 -12.71
CA VAL A 83 4.54 2.84 -11.75
C VAL A 83 5.13 1.46 -11.47
N GLY A 84 5.75 0.82 -12.47
CA GLY A 84 6.48 -0.44 -12.30
C GLY A 84 7.66 -0.32 -11.33
N LYS A 85 8.39 0.80 -11.34
CA LYS A 85 9.44 1.08 -10.34
C LYS A 85 8.86 1.22 -8.94
N LEU A 86 7.69 1.86 -8.80
CA LEU A 86 6.99 1.99 -7.51
C LEU A 86 6.50 0.65 -6.95
N CYS A 87 6.26 -0.35 -7.80
CA CYS A 87 5.80 -1.67 -7.40
C CYS A 87 6.90 -2.75 -7.44
N SER A 88 8.17 -2.33 -7.51
CA SER A 88 9.30 -3.24 -7.69
C SER A 88 9.83 -3.83 -6.38
N LEU A 89 10.78 -4.76 -6.48
CA LEU A 89 11.36 -5.49 -5.34
C LEU A 89 11.77 -4.62 -4.12
N PRO A 90 12.34 -3.40 -4.25
CA PRO A 90 12.67 -2.50 -3.13
C PRO A 90 11.54 -2.26 -2.12
N ILE A 91 10.27 -2.30 -2.53
CA ILE A 91 9.15 -2.00 -1.62
C ILE A 91 9.03 -3.00 -0.47
N LEU A 92 9.64 -4.18 -0.61
CA LEU A 92 9.69 -5.17 0.46
C LEU A 92 10.48 -4.67 1.68
N VAL A 93 11.21 -3.55 1.60
CA VAL A 93 11.88 -2.90 2.75
C VAL A 93 10.89 -2.58 3.88
N ASN A 94 9.62 -2.35 3.54
CA ASN A 94 8.55 -2.03 4.48
C ASN A 94 8.01 -3.26 5.23
N LEU A 95 8.31 -4.48 4.75
CA LEU A 95 7.88 -5.70 5.42
C LEU A 95 8.76 -6.01 6.64
N LEU A 96 8.23 -6.82 7.56
CA LEU A 96 9.05 -7.37 8.64
C LEU A 96 10.14 -8.31 8.08
N PRO A 97 11.32 -8.39 8.70
CA PRO A 97 12.38 -9.29 8.26
C PRO A 97 11.91 -10.76 8.14
N SER A 98 11.07 -11.23 9.07
CA SER A 98 10.48 -12.57 9.04
C SER A 98 9.57 -12.80 7.82
N GLN A 99 8.73 -11.83 7.47
CA GLN A 99 7.85 -11.88 6.30
C GLN A 99 8.68 -11.92 5.01
N ARG A 100 9.69 -11.04 4.88
CA ARG A 100 10.62 -11.07 3.74
C ARG A 100 11.32 -12.41 3.60
N ASN A 101 11.83 -12.95 4.71
CA ASN A 101 12.56 -14.22 4.68
C ASN A 101 11.66 -15.37 4.22
N SER A 102 10.39 -15.42 4.65
CA SER A 102 9.43 -16.42 4.17
C SER A 102 9.17 -16.32 2.66
N LEU A 103 9.08 -15.10 2.11
CA LEU A 103 9.00 -14.89 0.65
C LEU A 103 10.26 -15.37 -0.07
N PHE A 104 11.43 -15.13 0.52
CA PHE A 104 12.73 -15.51 -0.04
C PHE A 104 13.01 -17.02 0.04
N GLU A 105 12.47 -17.72 1.03
CA GLU A 105 12.54 -19.19 1.14
C GLU A 105 11.81 -19.85 -0.03
N LYS A 106 10.65 -19.30 -0.41
CA LYS A 106 9.89 -19.77 -1.58
C LYS A 106 10.62 -19.49 -2.90
N ASN A 107 11.50 -18.47 -2.95
CA ASN A 107 12.28 -18.17 -4.14
C ASN A 107 13.70 -17.66 -3.80
N PRO A 108 14.70 -18.56 -3.69
CA PRO A 108 16.08 -18.18 -3.35
C PRO A 108 16.75 -17.25 -4.35
N LYS A 109 16.30 -17.19 -5.61
CA LYS A 109 16.81 -16.25 -6.61
C LYS A 109 16.45 -14.81 -6.23
N LEU A 110 15.22 -14.56 -5.74
CA LEU A 110 14.80 -13.24 -5.26
C LEU A 110 15.68 -12.75 -4.11
N LYS A 111 16.07 -13.63 -3.19
CA LYS A 111 16.99 -13.29 -2.10
C LYS A 111 18.33 -12.76 -2.62
N LYS A 112 18.89 -13.41 -3.64
CA LYS A 112 20.15 -12.98 -4.26
C LYS A 112 20.02 -11.60 -4.92
N TYR A 113 18.91 -11.34 -5.61
CA TYR A 113 18.64 -10.02 -6.21
C TYR A 113 18.47 -8.94 -5.14
N TRP A 114 17.69 -9.22 -4.09
CA TRP A 114 17.48 -8.32 -2.96
C TRP A 114 18.80 -7.91 -2.30
N VAL A 115 19.66 -8.88 -1.95
CA VAL A 115 20.94 -8.59 -1.29
C VAL A 115 21.85 -7.74 -2.17
N LYS A 116 21.97 -8.09 -3.47
CA LYS A 116 22.77 -7.30 -4.42
C LYS A 116 22.23 -5.88 -4.60
N MET A 117 20.92 -5.72 -4.62
CA MET A 117 20.25 -4.43 -4.77
C MET A 117 20.48 -3.54 -3.54
N GLU A 118 20.28 -4.06 -2.34
CA GLU A 118 20.56 -3.31 -1.10
C GLU A 118 22.04 -2.92 -0.98
N GLN A 119 22.96 -3.80 -1.36
CA GLN A 119 24.39 -3.47 -1.42
C GLN A 119 24.68 -2.32 -2.40
N LYS A 120 24.01 -2.27 -3.56
CA LYS A 120 24.14 -1.16 -4.50
C LYS A 120 23.60 0.14 -3.91
N PHE A 121 22.45 0.09 -3.24
CA PHE A 121 21.86 1.29 -2.63
C PHE A 121 22.75 1.89 -1.55
N GLN A 122 23.48 1.07 -0.79
CA GLN A 122 24.46 1.54 0.20
C GLN A 122 25.68 2.26 -0.40
N GLN A 123 25.94 2.07 -1.70
CA GLN A 123 27.07 2.69 -2.41
C GLN A 123 26.68 3.98 -3.13
N LEU A 124 25.38 4.34 -3.16
CA LEU A 124 24.91 5.54 -3.84
C LEU A 124 25.19 6.81 -3.01
N PRO A 125 25.30 7.97 -3.67
CA PRO A 125 25.31 9.26 -2.98
C PRO A 125 24.07 9.42 -2.07
N PRO A 126 24.17 10.13 -0.93
CA PRO A 126 23.05 10.29 0.01
C PRO A 126 21.77 10.83 -0.64
N GLU A 127 21.89 11.82 -1.52
CA GLU A 127 20.75 12.45 -2.20
C GLU A 127 20.02 11.48 -3.16
N GLU A 128 20.75 10.60 -3.85
CA GLU A 128 20.15 9.58 -4.72
C GLU A 128 19.50 8.46 -3.91
N PHE A 129 20.15 8.06 -2.82
CA PHE A 129 19.60 7.06 -1.90
C PHE A 129 18.30 7.56 -1.26
N GLU A 130 18.22 8.82 -0.86
CA GLU A 130 17.03 9.42 -0.27
C GLU A 130 15.83 9.39 -1.23
N LYS A 131 16.05 9.74 -2.50
CA LYS A 131 15.02 9.63 -3.56
C LYS A 131 14.54 8.18 -3.71
N ILE A 132 15.45 7.21 -3.70
CA ILE A 132 15.09 5.79 -3.79
C ILE A 132 14.37 5.31 -2.53
N ASP A 133 14.82 5.73 -1.34
CA ASP A 133 14.21 5.37 -0.06
C ASP A 133 12.79 5.92 0.06
N PHE A 134 12.58 7.14 -0.39
CA PHE A 134 11.26 7.74 -0.50
C PHE A 134 10.35 6.89 -1.40
N LEU A 135 10.76 6.64 -2.65
CA LEU A 135 9.94 5.91 -3.63
C LEU A 135 9.61 4.49 -3.17
N ARG A 136 10.57 3.76 -2.59
CA ARG A 136 10.33 2.39 -2.10
C ARG A 136 9.43 2.35 -0.85
N ARG A 137 9.18 3.48 -0.19
CA ARG A 137 8.29 3.59 0.98
C ARG A 137 6.97 4.29 0.66
N LEU A 138 6.83 4.93 -0.50
CA LEU A 138 5.67 5.72 -0.90
C LEU A 138 4.36 4.93 -0.75
N LEU A 139 4.25 3.76 -1.37
CA LEU A 139 3.03 2.95 -1.29
C LEU A 139 2.69 2.53 0.14
N TRP A 140 3.71 2.26 0.98
CA TRP A 140 3.49 1.97 2.39
C TRP A 140 2.96 3.18 3.15
N ARG A 141 3.53 4.37 2.91
CA ARG A 141 3.06 5.64 3.50
C ARG A 141 1.61 5.92 3.09
N LEU A 142 1.25 5.73 1.82
CA LEU A 142 -0.13 5.86 1.34
C LEU A 142 -1.09 4.89 2.04
N LEU A 143 -0.69 3.63 2.23
CA LEU A 143 -1.50 2.66 2.99
C LEU A 143 -1.69 3.08 4.45
N GLN A 144 -0.68 3.64 5.10
CA GLN A 144 -0.84 4.15 6.48
C GLN A 144 -1.68 5.44 6.52
N ARG A 145 -1.54 6.34 5.54
CA ARG A 145 -2.36 7.54 5.42
C ARG A 145 -3.83 7.17 5.23
N LEU A 146 -4.14 6.17 4.40
CA LEU A 146 -5.51 5.66 4.24
C LEU A 146 -6.11 5.21 5.57
N LYS A 147 -5.37 4.45 6.39
CA LYS A 147 -5.85 4.05 7.73
C LYS A 147 -6.18 5.25 8.60
N ARG A 148 -5.25 6.21 8.70
CA ARG A 148 -5.42 7.42 9.51
C ARG A 148 -6.64 8.22 9.04
N THR A 149 -6.87 8.30 7.73
CA THR A 149 -8.06 8.99 7.20
C THR A 149 -9.34 8.22 7.51
N VAL A 150 -9.33 6.90 7.42
CA VAL A 150 -10.48 6.07 7.84
C VAL A 150 -10.76 6.24 9.34
N ASP A 151 -9.72 6.24 10.18
CA ASP A 151 -9.87 6.51 11.62
C ASP A 151 -10.43 7.91 11.89
N PHE A 152 -10.00 8.90 11.11
CA PHE A 152 -10.52 10.27 11.19
C PHE A 152 -12.01 10.34 10.83
N ILE A 153 -12.45 9.61 9.81
CA ILE A 153 -13.86 9.55 9.40
C ILE A 153 -14.71 8.78 10.43
N ASP A 154 -14.15 7.75 11.06
CA ASP A 154 -14.83 6.96 12.11
C ASP A 154 -14.97 7.70 13.44
N ASP A 155 -14.28 8.83 13.62
CA ASP A 155 -14.31 9.64 14.82
C ASP A 155 -15.60 10.48 14.88
N GLU A 156 -16.62 9.95 15.56
CA GLU A 156 -17.93 10.60 15.75
C GLU A 156 -17.84 12.01 16.40
N SER A 157 -16.71 12.37 17.01
CA SER A 157 -16.52 13.69 17.60
C SER A 157 -16.21 14.79 16.57
N LYS A 158 -15.91 14.41 15.33
CA LYS A 158 -15.54 15.32 14.25
C LYS A 158 -16.62 15.40 13.19
N ASP A 159 -16.75 16.58 12.61
CA ASP A 159 -17.61 16.77 11.44
C ASP A 159 -17.04 15.99 10.25
N LEU A 160 -17.92 15.29 9.55
CA LEU A 160 -17.56 14.53 8.37
C LEU A 160 -17.01 15.48 7.29
N GLU A 161 -15.78 15.23 6.86
CA GLU A 161 -15.17 15.95 5.75
C GLU A 161 -15.33 15.17 4.44
N ILE A 162 -16.08 15.76 3.48
CA ILE A 162 -16.34 15.14 2.17
C ILE A 162 -15.04 14.88 1.39
N ASP A 163 -14.03 15.75 1.56
CA ASP A 163 -12.73 15.59 0.93
C ASP A 163 -11.97 14.36 1.45
N ALA A 164 -12.16 14.00 2.73
CA ALA A 164 -11.59 12.81 3.32
C ALA A 164 -12.22 11.53 2.74
N VAL A 165 -13.55 11.51 2.61
CA VAL A 165 -14.30 10.42 1.95
C VAL A 165 -13.83 10.24 0.51
N THR A 166 -13.78 11.33 -0.25
CA THR A 166 -13.35 11.32 -1.65
C THR A 166 -11.90 10.85 -1.79
N TYR A 167 -11.01 11.24 -0.88
CA TYR A 167 -9.64 10.73 -0.86
C TYR A 167 -9.59 9.22 -0.65
N CYS A 168 -10.33 8.69 0.32
CA CYS A 168 -10.39 7.26 0.59
C CYS A 168 -10.85 6.46 -0.64
N GLU A 169 -11.88 6.95 -1.34
CA GLU A 169 -12.39 6.34 -2.57
C GLU A 169 -11.36 6.37 -3.70
N ARG A 170 -10.75 7.54 -3.97
CA ARG A 170 -9.72 7.67 -5.02
C ARG A 170 -8.50 6.82 -4.75
N LEU A 171 -8.06 6.77 -3.49
CA LEU A 171 -6.93 5.94 -3.11
C LEU A 171 -7.29 4.45 -3.23
N LEU A 172 -8.48 4.01 -2.81
CA LEU A 172 -8.91 2.64 -3.04
C LEU A 172 -8.95 2.26 -4.52
N SER A 173 -9.49 3.13 -5.39
CA SER A 173 -9.43 2.92 -6.85
C SER A 173 -8.01 2.70 -7.34
N PHE A 174 -7.07 3.56 -6.92
CA PHE A 174 -5.67 3.39 -7.29
C PHE A 174 -5.08 2.05 -6.79
N LEU A 175 -5.39 1.62 -5.55
CA LEU A 175 -4.90 0.33 -5.04
C LEU A 175 -5.52 -0.85 -5.78
N ILE A 176 -6.78 -0.74 -6.25
CA ILE A 176 -7.44 -1.74 -7.08
C ILE A 176 -6.68 -1.90 -8.39
N ASP A 177 -6.34 -0.80 -9.06
CA ASP A 177 -5.61 -0.83 -10.33
C ASP A 177 -4.23 -1.50 -10.16
N LEU A 178 -3.52 -1.20 -9.05
CA LEU A 178 -2.26 -1.86 -8.74
C LEU A 178 -2.41 -3.38 -8.50
N GLU A 179 -3.48 -3.81 -7.84
CA GLU A 179 -3.74 -5.22 -7.55
C GLU A 179 -4.31 -6.00 -8.75
N ALA A 180 -4.98 -5.33 -9.68
CA ALA A 180 -5.61 -5.92 -10.85
C ALA A 180 -4.59 -6.32 -11.94
N GLN A 181 -3.44 -5.65 -11.99
CA GLN A 181 -2.39 -5.94 -12.97
C GLN A 181 -1.23 -6.73 -12.35
N LEU A 182 -0.86 -7.86 -12.97
CA LEU A 182 0.17 -8.77 -12.43
C LEU A 182 1.53 -8.09 -12.19
N THR A 183 1.95 -7.18 -13.08
CA THR A 183 3.26 -6.52 -12.99
C THR A 183 3.41 -5.61 -11.79
N THR A 184 2.31 -4.99 -11.34
CA THR A 184 2.25 -4.13 -10.14
C THR A 184 1.91 -4.95 -8.91
N ARG A 185 1.00 -5.92 -9.03
CA ARG A 185 0.57 -6.83 -7.96
C ARG A 185 1.72 -7.63 -7.33
N ARG A 186 2.68 -8.10 -8.14
CA ARG A 186 3.70 -9.10 -7.76
C ARG A 186 4.30 -8.91 -6.37
N PHE A 187 4.75 -7.69 -6.04
CA PHE A 187 5.29 -7.36 -4.73
C PHE A 187 4.33 -6.52 -3.90
N PHE A 188 3.46 -5.76 -4.56
CA PHE A 188 2.49 -4.90 -3.90
C PHE A 188 1.47 -5.70 -3.07
N ASN A 189 1.04 -6.89 -3.54
CA ASN A 189 0.10 -7.74 -2.80
C ASN A 189 0.63 -8.13 -1.42
N SER A 190 1.92 -8.47 -1.33
CA SER A 190 2.58 -8.76 -0.05
C SER A 190 2.61 -7.53 0.87
N LEU A 191 2.82 -6.34 0.30
CA LEU A 191 2.78 -5.07 1.02
C LEU A 191 1.37 -4.77 1.54
N LEU A 192 0.35 -4.94 0.69
CA LEU A 192 -1.06 -4.74 1.00
C LEU A 192 -1.51 -5.62 2.17
N HIS A 193 -1.23 -6.92 2.12
CA HIS A 193 -1.56 -7.86 3.21
C HIS A 193 -0.83 -7.54 4.50
N SER A 194 0.46 -7.19 4.43
CA SER A 194 1.27 -6.86 5.59
C SER A 194 0.90 -5.53 6.23
N SER A 195 0.28 -4.63 5.46
CA SER A 195 -0.27 -3.39 6.01
C SER A 195 -1.52 -3.63 6.84
N HIS A 196 -2.21 -4.77 6.71
CA HIS A 196 -3.50 -5.06 7.34
C HIS A 196 -4.62 -4.05 6.99
N ILE A 197 -4.47 -3.30 5.90
CA ILE A 197 -5.49 -2.32 5.47
C ILE A 197 -6.85 -2.97 5.23
N LEU A 198 -6.88 -4.19 4.69
CA LEU A 198 -8.14 -4.89 4.41
C LEU A 198 -8.93 -5.18 5.68
N THR A 199 -8.24 -5.60 6.73
CA THR A 199 -8.85 -5.85 8.03
C THR A 199 -9.29 -4.53 8.67
N HIS A 200 -8.45 -3.49 8.58
CA HIS A 200 -8.73 -2.16 9.11
C HIS A 200 -10.02 -1.58 8.53
N CYS A 201 -10.12 -1.48 7.20
CA CYS A 201 -11.30 -0.96 6.51
C CYS A 201 -12.55 -1.83 6.74
N CYS A 202 -12.40 -3.15 6.89
CA CYS A 202 -13.52 -4.05 7.17
C CYS A 202 -14.12 -3.84 8.58
N LEU A 203 -13.30 -3.40 9.54
CA LEU A 203 -13.71 -3.16 10.93
C LEU A 203 -14.21 -1.74 11.19
N SER A 204 -13.89 -0.83 10.28
CA SER A 204 -14.32 0.57 10.32
C SER A 204 -15.84 0.70 10.31
N GLN A 205 -16.36 1.75 10.96
CA GLN A 205 -17.79 2.08 10.93
C GLN A 205 -18.18 2.76 9.62
N PHE A 206 -17.25 3.49 9.01
CA PHE A 206 -17.38 4.21 7.74
C PHE A 206 -17.90 3.30 6.64
N ILE A 207 -17.44 2.04 6.56
CA ILE A 207 -17.91 1.10 5.53
C ILE A 207 -19.41 0.75 5.63
N ARG A 208 -20.05 1.05 6.77
CA ARG A 208 -21.48 0.83 7.02
C ARG A 208 -22.29 2.12 7.00
N SER A 209 -21.63 3.27 6.90
CA SER A 209 -22.32 4.56 6.87
C SER A 209 -22.90 4.84 5.50
N GLU A 210 -23.88 5.74 5.43
CA GLU A 210 -24.49 6.16 4.17
C GLU A 210 -23.45 6.78 3.22
N HIS A 211 -22.54 7.58 3.77
CA HIS A 211 -21.45 8.21 3.05
C HIS A 211 -20.34 7.24 2.59
N GLY A 212 -20.29 6.01 3.14
CA GLY A 212 -19.30 5.00 2.79
C GLY A 212 -19.76 3.96 1.78
N SER A 213 -20.91 4.16 1.12
CA SER A 213 -21.47 3.19 0.17
C SER A 213 -20.51 2.88 -0.99
N LEU A 214 -20.00 3.89 -1.69
CA LEU A 214 -19.01 3.73 -2.76
C LEU A 214 -17.69 3.16 -2.22
N PHE A 215 -17.23 3.63 -1.06
CA PHE A 215 -16.06 3.07 -0.40
C PHE A 215 -16.21 1.56 -0.13
N CYS A 216 -17.40 1.10 0.27
CA CYS A 216 -17.69 -0.32 0.51
C CYS A 216 -17.63 -1.15 -0.79
N GLU A 217 -18.13 -0.62 -1.90
CA GLU A 217 -18.04 -1.27 -3.21
C GLU A 217 -16.58 -1.40 -3.67
N LEU A 218 -15.81 -0.31 -3.61
CA LEU A 218 -14.39 -0.29 -3.95
C LEU A 218 -13.59 -1.23 -3.04
N PHE A 219 -13.86 -1.21 -1.73
CA PHE A 219 -13.23 -2.13 -0.78
C PHE A 219 -13.51 -3.59 -1.14
N SER A 220 -14.73 -3.91 -1.56
CA SER A 220 -15.12 -5.27 -1.95
C SER A 220 -14.35 -5.72 -3.20
N MET A 221 -14.15 -4.83 -4.17
CA MET A 221 -13.30 -5.08 -5.33
C MET A 221 -11.83 -5.29 -4.95
N LEU A 222 -11.27 -4.41 -4.12
CA LEU A 222 -9.88 -4.55 -3.65
C LEU A 222 -9.67 -5.87 -2.90
N LYS A 223 -10.62 -6.25 -2.03
CA LYS A 223 -10.59 -7.51 -1.29
C LYS A 223 -10.65 -8.72 -2.22
N PHE A 224 -11.42 -8.65 -3.31
CA PHE A 224 -11.47 -9.68 -4.33
C PHE A 224 -10.10 -9.85 -4.99
N TYR A 225 -9.52 -8.77 -5.55
CA TYR A 225 -8.21 -8.85 -6.19
C TYR A 225 -7.13 -9.30 -5.20
N ALA A 226 -7.08 -8.73 -3.99
CA ALA A 226 -6.08 -9.10 -2.98
C ALA A 226 -6.06 -10.60 -2.62
N ARG A 227 -7.18 -11.30 -2.80
CA ARG A 227 -7.34 -12.75 -2.52
C ARG A 227 -7.46 -13.59 -3.79
N PHE A 228 -7.27 -12.99 -4.96
CA PHE A 228 -7.36 -13.68 -6.23
C PHE A 228 -6.34 -14.81 -6.31
N GLU A 229 -6.79 -15.98 -6.77
CA GLU A 229 -6.04 -17.24 -6.70
C GLU A 229 -5.05 -17.37 -7.87
N ILE A 230 -4.00 -16.56 -7.83
CA ILE A 230 -2.92 -16.51 -8.81
C ILE A 230 -1.56 -16.60 -8.12
N ASP A 231 -0.57 -17.16 -8.81
CA ASP A 231 0.82 -17.11 -8.38
C ASP A 231 1.49 -15.80 -8.81
N GLU A 232 1.95 -15.02 -7.84
CA GLU A 232 2.37 -13.63 -8.09
C GLU A 232 3.68 -13.51 -8.88
N LEU A 233 4.46 -14.59 -8.95
CA LEU A 233 5.71 -14.61 -9.70
C LEU A 233 5.51 -15.12 -11.13
N SER A 234 4.86 -16.27 -11.28
CA SER A 234 4.62 -16.91 -12.58
C SER A 234 3.42 -16.34 -13.33
N GLY A 235 2.46 -15.71 -12.64
CA GLY A 235 1.21 -15.24 -13.22
C GLY A 235 0.22 -16.36 -13.56
N GLN A 236 0.50 -17.59 -13.14
CA GLN A 236 -0.37 -18.72 -13.42
C GLN A 236 -1.50 -18.77 -12.38
N GLN A 237 -2.71 -19.08 -12.84
CA GLN A 237 -3.82 -19.35 -11.96
C GLN A 237 -3.50 -20.56 -11.08
N LEU A 238 -3.86 -20.48 -9.80
CA LEU A 238 -3.69 -21.60 -8.88
C LEU A 238 -4.74 -22.66 -9.16
N LEU A 239 -4.31 -23.92 -9.14
CA LEU A 239 -5.20 -25.05 -9.19
C LEU A 239 -5.93 -25.20 -7.85
N GLN A 240 -7.14 -25.76 -7.87
CA GLN A 240 -7.92 -26.01 -6.65
C GLN A 240 -7.13 -26.80 -5.59
N ALA A 241 -6.29 -27.74 -6.02
CA ALA A 241 -5.41 -28.50 -5.13
C ALA A 241 -4.35 -27.61 -4.45
N GLU A 242 -3.82 -26.62 -5.16
CA GLU A 242 -2.82 -25.67 -4.63
C GLU A 242 -3.47 -24.68 -3.66
N VAL A 243 -4.67 -24.21 -3.97
CA VAL A 243 -5.48 -23.37 -3.08
C VAL A 243 -5.77 -24.12 -1.77
N THR A 244 -6.24 -25.37 -1.89
CA THR A 244 -6.52 -26.23 -0.73
C THR A 244 -5.24 -26.46 0.09
N LYS A 245 -4.13 -26.77 -0.58
CA LYS A 245 -2.83 -26.96 0.09
C LYS A 245 -2.39 -25.70 0.84
N ARG A 246 -2.47 -24.51 0.23
CA ARG A 246 -2.13 -23.23 0.88
C ARG A 246 -2.99 -22.97 2.11
N HIS A 247 -4.29 -23.24 2.04
CA HIS A 247 -5.20 -23.12 3.18
C HIS A 247 -4.80 -24.06 4.33
N TYR A 248 -4.55 -25.33 4.02
CA TYR A 248 -4.14 -26.31 5.04
C TYR A 248 -2.80 -25.97 5.68
N GLU A 249 -1.82 -25.52 4.89
CA GLU A 249 -0.52 -25.05 5.40
C GLU A 249 -0.69 -23.86 6.34
N PHE A 250 -1.55 -22.89 5.98
CA PHE A 250 -1.83 -21.72 6.81
C PHE A 250 -2.46 -22.12 8.15
N VAL A 251 -3.53 -22.93 8.14
CA VAL A 251 -4.19 -23.38 9.36
C VAL A 251 -3.25 -24.21 10.22
N SER A 252 -2.45 -25.10 9.63
CA SER A 252 -1.47 -25.92 10.34
C SER A 252 -0.39 -25.07 11.02
N GLN A 253 0.09 -24.01 10.34
CA GLN A 253 1.04 -23.05 10.94
C GLN A 253 0.40 -22.29 12.10
N LEU A 254 -0.86 -21.91 11.98
CA LEU A 254 -1.61 -21.27 13.06
C LEU A 254 -1.80 -22.23 14.25
N GLN A 255 -2.14 -23.50 14.02
CA GLN A 255 -2.25 -24.53 15.06
C GLN A 255 -0.90 -24.77 15.75
N ALA A 256 0.19 -24.85 14.99
CA ALA A 256 1.55 -25.00 15.54
C ALA A 256 1.95 -23.79 16.41
N ALA A 257 1.63 -22.57 15.96
CA ALA A 257 1.86 -21.36 16.75
C ALA A 257 0.99 -21.34 18.03
N ALA A 258 -0.29 -21.67 17.92
CA ALA A 258 -1.20 -21.77 19.07
C ALA A 258 -0.72 -22.84 20.06
N PHE A 259 -0.23 -23.99 19.59
CA PHE A 259 0.30 -25.04 20.45
C PHE A 259 1.57 -24.60 21.17
N LYS A 260 2.43 -23.82 20.50
CA LYS A 260 3.66 -23.33 21.10
C LYS A 260 3.42 -22.23 22.15
N PHE A 261 2.48 -21.33 21.91
CA PHE A 261 2.33 -20.10 22.70
C PHE A 261 1.05 -20.02 23.54
N LEU A 262 0.01 -20.79 23.21
CA LEU A 262 -1.35 -20.65 23.74
C LEU A 262 -2.01 -22.01 24.08
N ASN A 263 -1.21 -23.07 24.24
CA ASN A 263 -1.73 -24.44 24.41
C ASN A 263 -2.73 -24.55 25.57
N GLU A 264 -2.48 -23.84 26.67
CA GLU A 264 -3.34 -23.85 27.86
C GLU A 264 -4.77 -23.35 27.60
N LYS A 265 -4.95 -22.49 26.58
CA LYS A 265 -6.24 -21.87 26.26
C LYS A 265 -6.87 -22.41 24.98
N LEU A 266 -6.08 -22.94 24.06
CA LEU A 266 -6.51 -23.36 22.73
C LEU A 266 -6.24 -24.85 22.44
N THR A 267 -6.21 -25.71 23.46
CA THR A 267 -5.88 -27.14 23.28
C THR A 267 -6.76 -27.83 22.23
N GLU A 268 -8.07 -27.54 22.24
CA GLU A 268 -9.03 -28.08 21.28
C GLU A 268 -8.70 -27.66 19.84
N PHE A 269 -8.44 -26.36 19.62
CA PHE A 269 -8.03 -25.84 18.31
C PHE A 269 -6.73 -26.49 17.81
N CYS A 270 -5.75 -26.73 18.69
CA CYS A 270 -4.45 -27.28 18.31
C CYS A 270 -4.48 -28.75 17.86
N LEU A 271 -5.43 -29.54 18.35
CA LEU A 271 -5.46 -30.99 18.15
C LEU A 271 -6.48 -31.46 17.11
N LEU A 272 -7.47 -30.61 16.79
CA LEU A 272 -8.50 -30.97 15.82
C LEU A 272 -7.99 -30.92 14.37
N PRO A 273 -8.56 -31.73 13.46
CA PRO A 273 -8.25 -31.64 12.03
C PRO A 273 -8.59 -30.28 11.44
N VAL A 274 -7.84 -29.84 10.41
CA VAL A 274 -8.03 -28.56 9.72
C VAL A 274 -9.49 -28.31 9.33
N GLY A 275 -10.16 -29.30 8.73
CA GLY A 275 -11.56 -29.17 8.29
C GLY A 275 -12.59 -29.05 9.42
N SER A 276 -12.18 -29.22 10.69
CA SER A 276 -13.04 -28.98 11.85
C SER A 276 -12.82 -27.60 12.47
N VAL A 277 -11.71 -26.93 12.15
CA VAL A 277 -11.28 -25.69 12.81
C VAL A 277 -11.22 -24.48 11.88
N ASP A 278 -11.41 -24.67 10.59
CA ASP A 278 -11.22 -23.62 9.57
C ASP A 278 -12.46 -22.75 9.31
N SER A 279 -13.60 -23.07 9.93
CA SER A 279 -14.82 -22.26 9.83
C SER A 279 -14.71 -20.93 10.60
N SER A 280 -15.27 -19.85 10.03
CA SER A 280 -15.26 -18.54 10.69
C SER A 280 -15.96 -18.56 12.05
N LYS A 281 -17.02 -19.36 12.21
CA LYS A 281 -17.76 -19.50 13.47
C LYS A 281 -16.85 -20.09 14.56
N PHE A 282 -16.21 -21.22 14.25
CA PHE A 282 -15.32 -21.89 15.20
C PHE A 282 -14.14 -20.99 15.62
N LEU A 283 -13.49 -20.35 14.64
CA LEU A 283 -12.37 -19.43 14.92
C LEU A 283 -12.80 -18.24 15.79
N ARG A 284 -14.01 -17.69 15.59
CA ARG A 284 -14.53 -16.60 16.42
C ARG A 284 -14.79 -17.04 17.86
N GLU A 285 -15.34 -18.23 18.06
CA GLU A 285 -15.59 -18.79 19.41
C GLU A 285 -14.26 -19.02 20.15
N GLN A 286 -13.32 -19.73 19.52
CA GLN A 286 -12.02 -20.07 20.13
C GLN A 286 -11.15 -18.82 20.36
N LEU A 287 -10.95 -17.98 19.35
CA LEU A 287 -10.11 -16.78 19.50
C LEU A 287 -10.81 -15.69 20.32
N GLY A 288 -12.14 -15.67 20.37
CA GLY A 288 -12.90 -14.79 21.25
C GLY A 288 -12.61 -15.05 22.73
N SER A 289 -12.43 -16.33 23.11
CA SER A 289 -12.06 -16.72 24.49
C SER A 289 -10.69 -16.20 24.93
N LEU A 290 -9.83 -15.78 23.99
CA LEU A 290 -8.52 -15.19 24.27
C LEU A 290 -8.58 -13.71 24.63
N ARG A 291 -9.69 -13.00 24.36
CA ARG A 291 -9.84 -11.60 24.76
C ARG A 291 -9.75 -11.53 26.28
N LYS A 292 -8.73 -10.82 26.77
CA LYS A 292 -8.60 -10.50 28.20
C LYS A 292 -9.82 -9.70 28.66
N SER A 293 -10.32 -10.05 29.85
CA SER A 293 -10.94 -9.12 30.80
C SER A 293 -10.06 -7.90 31.01
#